data_AF-A2EHP3-F1
#
_entry.id   AF-A2EHP3-F1
#
_cell.length_a   1.000
_cell.length_b   1.000
_cell.length_c   1.000
_cell.angle_alpha   90.00
_cell.angle_beta   90.00
_cell.angle_gamma   90.00
#
_symmetry.space_group_name_H-M   'P 1'
#
loop_
_entity.id
_entity.type
_entity.pdbx_description
1 polymer ?
#
loop_
_entity_poly.entity_id
_entity_poly.type
_entity_poly.pdbx_seq_one_letter_code
_entity_poly.pdbx_strand_id
1 'polypeptide(L)'
;MRPIPIVIRNYRNSNNQAVNMDSNPKQRRMVRRFFIFDNYTTDDYIQYLSNLSLNFQTKTPDGIPYFELTYSTVSRDKVEKAEIPIINDEENDAIKTYTYMTNYTTDLEDFWFACLVVLLVLVSILFAIFLFRCYLMHQRYNQDDIRGFFILACLNELFSIAAYLIFLILFIFTFFFFIAFKWAKSVKFTIPISETQQTLNVFVYICTACSCLAVVLRVILQFGTDTFLIDWERTGRKKKGNPLRSVMLAHEWLNLCIRRDYNPAICLTLLVFILNGIKVELWATPIATVSLVDTGYTSDVLRFSNDCFFWIFILIVNIIFNLIKNIIFTSPLKKFADLCGTMNISVISLISKSWGFYLHGRQALIQEENMLISTSEEQSLDEFDQNEKRPLEEVGSITMSAEDRVFELFLSHPYREYFYTPYKRVLDIYRAANIKEPATPTAITPESRMEIDNMNKHLAKYYGAELGKRQYDVLYQPVANKVSGLPPLVDNRSVFYSERDHSFRKSLFTSHQVMMALFDIIIFTVVDITIHSPVIGAICSFCCDYLIEKTWKGIAILNLRKKALYDRRLY
;
A
#
# COMPACT_ATOMS: atom_id res chain seq x y z
N MET A 1 2.49 -9.15 -58.32
CA MET A 1 2.09 -8.35 -57.13
C MET A 1 0.85 -7.55 -57.47
N ARG A 2 -0.21 -7.58 -56.65
CA ARG A 2 -1.35 -6.67 -56.81
C ARG A 2 -0.96 -5.29 -56.27
N PRO A 3 -1.33 -4.17 -56.92
CA PRO A 3 -1.02 -2.85 -56.41
C PRO A 3 -1.75 -2.62 -55.07
N ILE A 4 -1.03 -2.02 -54.11
CA ILE A 4 -1.60 -1.63 -52.81
C ILE A 4 -2.66 -0.54 -53.07
N PRO A 5 -3.90 -0.70 -52.58
CA PRO A 5 -4.94 0.30 -52.75
C PRO A 5 -4.58 1.61 -52.04
N ILE A 6 -4.96 2.72 -52.66
CA ILE A 6 -4.67 4.07 -52.17
C ILE A 6 -5.97 4.85 -52.00
N VAL A 7 -6.20 5.40 -50.82
CA VAL A 7 -7.34 6.26 -50.47
C VAL A 7 -6.86 7.71 -50.40
N ILE A 8 -7.38 8.58 -51.25
CA ILE A 8 -7.10 10.02 -51.16
C ILE A 8 -8.24 10.66 -50.37
N ARG A 9 -7.98 11.16 -49.15
CA ARG A 9 -9.01 11.70 -48.23
C ARG A 9 -9.78 12.86 -48.83
N ASN A 10 -9.07 13.81 -49.43
CA ASN A 10 -9.64 15.01 -50.01
C ASN A 10 -10.06 14.84 -51.49
N TYR A 11 -10.26 13.60 -51.93
CA TYR A 11 -10.75 13.31 -53.28
C TYR A 11 -12.20 13.78 -53.45
N ARG A 12 -12.44 14.53 -54.52
CA ARG A 12 -13.78 14.94 -54.96
C ARG A 12 -14.15 14.26 -56.27
N ASN A 13 -15.38 13.77 -56.37
CA ASN A 13 -15.89 13.18 -57.62
C ASN A 13 -16.23 14.27 -58.66
N SER A 14 -16.64 13.85 -59.85
CA SER A 14 -17.11 14.73 -60.93
C SER A 14 -18.26 15.66 -60.53
N ASN A 15 -19.01 15.29 -59.48
CA ASN A 15 -20.14 16.06 -58.95
C ASN A 15 -19.71 16.93 -57.74
N ASN A 16 -18.40 17.12 -57.55
CA ASN A 16 -17.78 17.90 -56.47
C ASN A 16 -18.08 17.39 -55.04
N GLN A 17 -18.50 16.14 -54.88
CA GLN A 17 -18.77 15.51 -53.59
C GLN A 17 -17.51 14.85 -53.03
N ALA A 18 -17.29 14.99 -51.71
CA ALA A 18 -16.12 14.45 -51.00
C ALA A 18 -16.32 12.98 -50.60
N VAL A 19 -16.26 12.09 -51.59
CA VAL A 19 -16.58 10.64 -51.45
C VAL A 19 -15.74 9.92 -50.40
N ASN A 20 -14.52 10.39 -50.13
CA ASN A 20 -13.58 9.76 -49.20
C ASN A 20 -13.51 10.44 -47.83
N MET A 21 -14.26 11.53 -47.61
CA MET A 21 -14.38 12.17 -46.29
C MET A 21 -15.53 11.57 -45.46
N ASP A 22 -16.58 11.06 -46.11
CA ASP A 22 -17.74 10.48 -45.43
C ASP A 22 -17.43 9.13 -44.76
N SER A 23 -18.12 8.85 -43.66
CA SER A 23 -17.80 7.82 -42.66
C SER A 23 -17.93 6.36 -43.13
N ASN A 24 -18.49 6.08 -44.32
CA ASN A 24 -18.75 4.71 -44.75
C ASN A 24 -17.57 4.10 -45.55
N PRO A 25 -16.77 3.19 -44.96
CA PRO A 25 -15.57 2.64 -45.60
C PRO A 25 -15.88 1.84 -46.89
N LYS A 26 -17.11 1.34 -47.06
CA LYS A 26 -17.52 0.58 -48.25
C LYS A 26 -17.75 1.45 -49.49
N GLN A 27 -17.91 2.75 -49.33
CA GLN A 27 -18.16 3.70 -50.43
C GLN A 27 -16.90 4.45 -50.87
N ARG A 28 -15.75 4.19 -50.24
CA ARG A 28 -14.50 4.87 -50.54
C ARG A 28 -13.98 4.49 -51.93
N ARG A 29 -13.60 5.50 -52.69
CA ARG A 29 -12.96 5.33 -54.01
C ARG A 29 -11.45 5.22 -53.82
N MET A 30 -10.90 4.09 -54.27
CA MET A 30 -9.47 3.78 -54.19
C MET A 30 -8.79 3.92 -55.56
N VAL A 31 -7.53 4.37 -55.56
CA VAL A 31 -6.66 4.47 -56.73
C VAL A 31 -5.44 3.55 -56.61
N ARG A 32 -4.64 3.43 -57.67
CA ARG A 32 -3.47 2.53 -57.75
C ARG A 32 -2.13 3.26 -57.78
N ARG A 33 -2.15 4.57 -58.05
CA ARG A 33 -0.97 5.42 -58.18
C ARG A 33 -1.26 6.74 -57.49
N PHE A 34 -0.22 7.33 -56.92
CA PHE A 34 -0.26 8.66 -56.32
C PHE A 34 1.03 9.37 -56.69
N PHE A 35 1.00 10.70 -56.68
CA PHE A 35 2.16 11.54 -56.92
C PHE A 35 2.56 12.22 -55.62
N ILE A 36 3.86 12.41 -55.38
CA ILE A 36 4.35 13.20 -54.23
C ILE A 36 4.20 14.70 -54.53
N PHE A 37 4.41 15.07 -55.79
CA PHE A 37 4.29 16.41 -56.32
C PHE A 37 3.62 16.34 -57.70
N ASP A 38 2.66 17.22 -57.93
CA ASP A 38 1.94 17.34 -59.19
C ASP A 38 1.82 18.81 -59.61
N ASN A 39 2.50 19.14 -60.71
CA ASN A 39 2.52 20.46 -61.35
C ASN A 39 2.00 20.41 -62.80
N TYR A 40 1.53 19.25 -63.27
CA TYR A 40 1.22 19.03 -64.68
C TYR A 40 -0.27 18.77 -64.95
N THR A 41 -1.04 18.37 -63.94
CA THR A 41 -2.44 17.95 -64.16
C THR A 41 -3.40 19.13 -64.42
N THR A 42 -3.12 20.32 -63.88
CA THR A 42 -3.99 21.51 -64.00
C THR A 42 -3.17 22.80 -63.95
N ASP A 43 -3.58 23.80 -64.72
CA ASP A 43 -2.89 25.10 -64.76
C ASP A 43 -3.20 26.02 -63.57
N ASP A 44 -4.30 25.77 -62.86
CA ASP A 44 -4.81 26.65 -61.81
C ASP A 44 -4.07 26.51 -60.46
N TYR A 45 -3.56 25.31 -60.17
CA TYR A 45 -2.97 24.98 -58.87
C TYR A 45 -1.90 23.90 -58.96
N ILE A 46 -0.97 23.96 -58.02
CA ILE A 46 0.05 22.93 -57.76
C ILE A 46 -0.42 22.09 -56.58
N GLN A 47 -0.31 20.76 -56.69
CA GLN A 47 -0.60 19.84 -55.58
C GLN A 47 0.68 19.18 -55.06
N TYR A 48 0.79 19.07 -53.75
CA TYR A 48 1.83 18.26 -53.12
C TYR A 48 1.25 17.45 -51.97
N LEU A 49 1.91 16.33 -51.68
CA LEU A 49 1.56 15.44 -50.60
C LEU A 49 1.82 16.11 -49.25
N SER A 50 0.81 16.16 -48.37
CA SER A 50 0.98 16.69 -47.02
C SER A 50 1.10 15.58 -45.98
N ASN A 51 0.20 14.60 -46.03
CA ASN A 51 0.17 13.46 -45.12
C ASN A 51 0.07 12.14 -45.89
N LEU A 52 0.89 11.17 -45.51
CA LEU A 52 0.90 9.80 -46.02
C LEU A 52 0.83 8.82 -44.85
N SER A 53 -0.26 8.05 -44.76
CA SER A 53 -0.39 6.97 -43.79
C SER A 53 -0.47 5.60 -44.48
N LEU A 54 0.31 4.64 -44.00
CA LEU A 54 0.20 3.24 -44.38
C LEU A 54 -0.56 2.48 -43.30
N ASN A 55 -1.74 1.94 -43.64
CA ASN A 55 -2.62 1.28 -42.69
C ASN A 55 -2.57 -0.25 -42.87
N PHE A 56 -2.24 -0.95 -41.79
CA PHE A 56 -2.28 -2.42 -41.69
C PHE A 56 -3.45 -2.87 -40.80
N GLN A 57 -4.18 -3.90 -41.24
CA GLN A 57 -5.18 -4.60 -40.43
C GLN A 57 -4.63 -5.99 -40.08
N THR A 58 -4.37 -6.24 -38.80
CA THR A 58 -3.59 -7.40 -38.32
C THR A 58 -4.40 -8.68 -38.11
N LYS A 59 -5.73 -8.61 -38.00
CA LYS A 59 -6.60 -9.76 -37.71
C LYS A 59 -7.31 -10.37 -38.92
N THR A 60 -7.34 -9.70 -40.07
CA THR A 60 -7.96 -10.23 -41.28
C THR A 60 -6.89 -10.90 -42.14
N PRO A 61 -6.95 -12.23 -42.39
CA PRO A 61 -6.03 -12.88 -43.34
C PRO A 61 -6.15 -12.30 -44.76
N ASP A 62 -7.27 -11.64 -45.08
CA ASP A 62 -7.52 -10.89 -46.31
C ASP A 62 -7.38 -9.35 -46.16
N GLY A 63 -6.84 -8.87 -45.04
CA GLY A 63 -6.63 -7.46 -44.77
C GLY A 63 -5.58 -6.86 -45.70
N ILE A 64 -6.01 -6.34 -46.84
CA ILE A 64 -5.11 -5.70 -47.80
C ILE A 64 -4.62 -4.38 -47.18
N PRO A 65 -3.30 -4.20 -46.98
CA PRO A 65 -2.79 -2.91 -46.52
C PRO A 65 -3.18 -1.83 -47.52
N TYR A 66 -3.43 -0.62 -47.05
CA TYR A 66 -3.79 0.49 -47.93
C TYR A 66 -3.07 1.77 -47.51
N PHE A 67 -2.74 2.60 -48.50
CA PHE A 67 -2.27 3.95 -48.25
C PHE A 67 -3.45 4.89 -48.09
N GLU A 68 -3.33 5.85 -47.19
CA GLU A 68 -4.25 6.96 -47.04
C GLU A 68 -3.45 8.27 -47.14
N LEU A 69 -3.85 9.13 -48.08
CA LEU A 69 -3.11 10.34 -48.41
C LEU A 69 -4.01 11.57 -48.34
N THR A 70 -3.39 12.69 -48.00
CA THR A 70 -4.00 14.01 -48.12
C THR A 70 -3.10 14.89 -48.97
N TYR A 71 -3.70 15.54 -49.97
CA TYR A 71 -3.03 16.54 -50.79
C TYR A 71 -3.30 17.95 -50.28
N SER A 72 -2.29 18.81 -50.34
CA SER A 72 -2.45 20.24 -50.14
C SER A 72 -2.26 20.96 -51.47
N THR A 73 -3.13 21.92 -51.77
CA THR A 73 -3.11 22.66 -53.02
C THR A 73 -2.67 24.10 -52.79
N VAL A 74 -1.90 24.65 -53.72
CA VAL A 74 -1.50 26.06 -53.74
C VAL A 74 -1.80 26.62 -55.12
N SER A 75 -2.51 27.76 -55.17
CA SER A 75 -2.83 28.43 -56.43
C SER A 75 -1.57 29.00 -57.09
N ARG A 76 -1.43 28.81 -58.40
CA ARG A 76 -0.23 29.22 -59.16
C ARG A 76 0.00 30.73 -59.12
N ASP A 77 -1.07 31.53 -59.12
CA ASP A 77 -1.03 33.00 -58.94
C ASP A 77 -0.33 33.45 -57.65
N LYS A 78 -0.39 32.63 -56.59
CA LYS A 78 0.25 32.91 -55.30
C LYS A 78 1.70 32.46 -55.26
N VAL A 79 2.08 31.49 -56.09
CA VAL A 79 3.46 30.99 -56.22
C VAL A 79 4.27 31.91 -57.13
N GLU A 80 3.66 32.50 -58.17
CA GLU A 80 4.34 33.47 -59.04
C GLU A 80 4.56 34.83 -58.37
N LYS A 81 3.69 35.21 -57.42
CA LYS A 81 3.77 36.50 -56.69
C LYS A 81 4.57 36.44 -55.40
N ALA A 82 4.81 35.25 -54.86
CA ALA A 82 5.60 35.06 -53.66
C ALA A 82 6.89 34.35 -54.06
N GLU A 83 8.05 34.83 -53.61
CA GLU A 83 9.33 34.11 -53.71
C GLU A 83 9.32 32.86 -52.81
N ILE A 84 8.34 31.99 -52.98
CA ILE A 84 8.25 30.70 -52.31
C ILE A 84 9.04 29.73 -53.20
N PRO A 85 10.12 29.10 -52.71
CA PRO A 85 10.96 28.26 -53.53
C PRO A 85 10.23 26.94 -53.77
N ILE A 86 9.45 26.88 -54.83
CA ILE A 86 9.09 25.63 -55.50
C ILE A 86 9.79 25.70 -56.85
N ILE A 87 11.13 25.58 -56.81
CA ILE A 87 12.00 25.68 -57.97
C ILE A 87 11.89 24.37 -58.76
N ASN A 88 11.73 24.51 -60.08
CA ASN A 88 11.54 23.45 -61.06
C ASN A 88 12.88 22.87 -61.60
N ASP A 89 13.99 23.01 -60.88
CA ASP A 89 15.33 22.67 -61.39
C ASP A 89 15.90 21.40 -60.75
N GLU A 90 16.45 20.55 -61.61
CA GLU A 90 16.81 19.14 -61.43
C GLU A 90 17.87 18.81 -60.35
N GLU A 91 18.28 19.73 -59.48
CA GLU A 91 19.38 19.48 -58.52
C GLU A 91 19.24 20.05 -57.09
N ASN A 92 18.11 20.67 -56.70
CA ASN A 92 17.94 21.12 -55.30
C ASN A 92 16.60 20.69 -54.69
N ASP A 93 16.65 19.57 -53.95
CA ASP A 93 15.58 18.99 -53.15
C ASP A 93 15.11 19.93 -52.02
N ALA A 94 14.12 20.76 -52.30
CA ALA A 94 13.26 21.34 -51.27
C ALA A 94 11.80 20.92 -51.50
N ILE A 95 11.58 19.61 -51.68
CA ILE A 95 10.24 19.03 -51.58
C ILE A 95 9.70 19.38 -50.19
N LYS A 96 8.58 20.10 -50.14
CA LYS A 96 7.93 20.45 -48.87
C LYS A 96 7.72 19.17 -48.05
N THR A 97 8.25 19.17 -46.82
CA THR A 97 8.25 17.99 -45.95
C THR A 97 6.84 17.47 -45.74
N TYR A 98 6.61 16.17 -46.00
CA TYR A 98 5.35 15.49 -45.73
C TYR A 98 5.48 14.58 -44.51
N THR A 99 4.38 14.36 -43.79
CA THR A 99 4.37 13.47 -42.63
C THR A 99 4.07 12.04 -43.07
N TYR A 100 4.95 11.09 -42.75
CA TYR A 100 4.73 9.67 -42.94
C TYR A 100 4.40 8.98 -41.63
N MET A 101 3.32 8.18 -41.61
CA MET A 101 2.91 7.39 -40.46
C MET A 101 2.53 5.97 -40.87
N THR A 102 2.86 4.98 -40.05
CA THR A 102 2.38 3.60 -40.25
C THR A 102 1.46 3.23 -39.11
N ASN A 103 0.20 2.95 -39.42
CA ASN A 103 -0.82 2.60 -38.45
C ASN A 103 -1.09 1.10 -38.50
N TYR A 104 -1.07 0.47 -37.33
CA TYR A 104 -1.51 -0.91 -37.16
C TYR A 104 -2.84 -0.87 -36.41
N THR A 105 -3.90 -1.38 -37.02
CA THR A 105 -5.23 -1.41 -36.43
C THR A 105 -5.66 -2.84 -36.17
N THR A 106 -6.19 -3.06 -34.97
CA THR A 106 -6.74 -4.35 -34.55
C THR A 106 -8.12 -4.10 -33.97
N ASP A 107 -9.10 -4.92 -34.37
CA ASP A 107 -10.39 -4.97 -33.68
C ASP A 107 -10.23 -5.66 -32.31
N LEU A 108 -10.61 -4.94 -31.27
CA LEU A 108 -10.46 -5.34 -29.87
C LEU A 108 -11.82 -5.54 -29.17
N GLU A 109 -12.96 -5.51 -29.88
CA GLU A 109 -14.29 -5.65 -29.26
C GLU A 109 -14.41 -6.91 -28.38
N ASP A 110 -14.03 -8.09 -28.90
CA ASP A 110 -14.05 -9.35 -28.13
C ASP A 110 -13.16 -9.30 -26.89
N PHE A 111 -12.02 -8.61 -27.00
CA PHE A 111 -11.06 -8.47 -25.91
C PHE A 111 -11.64 -7.58 -24.81
N TRP A 112 -12.24 -6.44 -25.18
CA TRP A 112 -12.90 -5.55 -24.23
C TRP A 112 -14.10 -6.21 -23.54
N PHE A 113 -14.87 -7.03 -24.27
CA PHE A 113 -15.95 -7.81 -23.69
C PHE A 113 -15.43 -8.80 -22.63
N ALA A 114 -14.35 -9.53 -22.92
CA ALA A 114 -13.72 -10.42 -21.96
C ALA A 114 -13.19 -9.67 -20.72
N CYS A 115 -12.52 -8.52 -20.91
CA CYS A 115 -12.06 -7.67 -19.82
C CYS A 115 -13.22 -7.19 -18.93
N LEU A 116 -14.37 -6.81 -19.52
CA LEU A 116 -15.55 -6.39 -18.77
C LEU A 116 -16.10 -7.51 -17.88
N VAL A 117 -16.19 -8.74 -18.41
CA VAL A 117 -16.65 -9.90 -17.63
C VAL A 117 -15.73 -10.16 -16.44
N VAL A 118 -14.40 -10.16 -16.65
CA VAL A 118 -13.42 -10.36 -15.57
C VAL A 118 -13.54 -9.24 -14.52
N LEU A 119 -13.73 -7.99 -14.96
CA LEU A 119 -13.90 -6.84 -14.08
C LEU A 119 -15.13 -6.98 -13.19
N LEU A 120 -16.27 -7.41 -13.74
CA LEU A 120 -17.51 -7.60 -12.98
C LEU A 120 -17.34 -8.67 -11.88
N VAL A 121 -16.66 -9.77 -12.21
CA VAL A 121 -16.34 -10.84 -11.24
C VAL A 121 -15.44 -10.33 -10.12
N LEU A 122 -14.35 -9.62 -10.46
CA LEU A 122 -13.41 -9.07 -9.47
C LEU A 122 -14.07 -8.05 -8.55
N VAL A 123 -14.87 -7.14 -9.09
CA VAL A 123 -15.63 -6.14 -8.31
C VAL A 123 -16.58 -6.86 -7.33
N SER A 124 -17.27 -7.90 -7.78
CA SER A 124 -18.20 -8.67 -6.94
C SER A 124 -17.48 -9.37 -5.79
N ILE A 125 -16.34 -10.02 -6.06
CA ILE A 125 -15.53 -10.70 -5.04
C ILE A 125 -14.99 -9.70 -4.01
N LEU A 126 -14.42 -8.58 -4.48
CA LEU A 126 -13.86 -7.58 -3.56
C LEU A 126 -14.93 -6.85 -2.76
N PHE A 127 -16.12 -6.64 -3.33
CA PHE A 127 -17.26 -6.10 -2.59
C PHE A 127 -17.74 -7.06 -1.48
N ALA A 128 -17.78 -8.37 -1.76
CA ALA A 128 -18.06 -9.37 -0.73
C ALA A 128 -16.99 -9.37 0.38
N ILE A 129 -15.72 -9.25 0.03
CA ILE A 129 -14.61 -9.12 1.00
C ILE A 129 -14.77 -7.84 1.84
N PHE A 130 -15.13 -6.72 1.21
CA PHE A 130 -15.40 -5.46 1.90
C PHE A 130 -16.53 -5.60 2.93
N LEU A 131 -17.67 -6.19 2.55
CA LEU A 131 -18.79 -6.43 3.46
C LEU A 131 -18.39 -7.35 4.62
N PHE A 132 -17.64 -8.41 4.33
CA PHE A 132 -17.14 -9.33 5.35
C PHE A 132 -16.18 -8.63 6.33
N ARG A 133 -15.26 -7.79 5.86
CA ARG A 133 -14.36 -7.00 6.72
C ARG A 133 -15.12 -5.98 7.57
N CYS A 134 -16.11 -5.30 6.99
CA CYS A 134 -16.98 -4.40 7.73
C CYS A 134 -17.73 -5.15 8.85
N TYR A 135 -18.23 -6.35 8.57
CA TYR A 135 -18.87 -7.21 9.57
C TYR A 135 -17.90 -7.62 10.69
N LEU A 136 -16.70 -8.09 10.35
CA LEU A 136 -15.67 -8.44 11.35
C LEU A 136 -15.29 -7.25 12.22
N MET A 137 -15.12 -6.08 11.61
CA MET A 137 -14.87 -4.85 12.35
C MET A 137 -16.04 -4.52 13.25
N HIS A 138 -17.27 -4.55 12.75
CA HIS A 138 -18.44 -4.29 13.57
C HIS A 138 -18.45 -5.19 14.81
N GLN A 139 -18.17 -6.49 14.65
CA GLN A 139 -18.07 -7.42 15.78
C GLN A 139 -16.93 -7.08 16.76
N ARG A 140 -15.76 -6.65 16.28
CA ARG A 140 -14.62 -6.25 17.12
C ARG A 140 -14.82 -4.89 17.82
N TYR A 141 -15.58 -4.00 17.19
CA TYR A 141 -15.94 -2.66 17.69
C TYR A 141 -17.27 -2.66 18.47
N ASN A 142 -18.02 -3.78 18.53
CA ASN A 142 -19.45 -3.86 18.89
C ASN A 142 -19.82 -3.46 20.33
N GLN A 143 -18.88 -2.90 21.08
CA GLN A 143 -19.13 -2.43 22.44
C GLN A 143 -18.50 -1.06 22.69
N ASP A 144 -17.99 -0.40 21.64
CA ASP A 144 -17.53 0.99 21.69
C ASP A 144 -18.61 1.92 21.17
N ASP A 145 -19.00 2.88 22.00
CA ASP A 145 -19.99 3.92 21.71
C ASP A 145 -19.50 4.98 20.69
N ILE A 146 -18.86 4.56 19.60
CA ILE A 146 -18.17 5.44 18.65
C ILE A 146 -18.60 5.15 17.20
N ARG A 147 -19.58 5.93 16.73
CA ARG A 147 -20.00 5.97 15.32
C ARG A 147 -18.88 6.45 14.37
N GLY A 148 -17.99 7.34 14.83
CA GLY A 148 -16.98 8.00 13.96
C GLY A 148 -15.78 7.14 13.55
N PHE A 149 -15.06 6.52 14.50
CA PHE A 149 -13.88 5.69 14.19
C PHE A 149 -14.25 4.45 13.38
N PHE A 150 -15.41 3.83 13.65
CA PHE A 150 -15.91 2.73 12.83
C PHE A 150 -16.15 3.17 11.38
N ILE A 151 -16.84 4.30 11.15
CA ILE A 151 -17.06 4.84 9.80
C ILE A 151 -15.73 5.14 9.11
N LEU A 152 -14.78 5.79 9.79
CA LEU A 152 -13.45 6.06 9.23
C LEU A 152 -12.70 4.79 8.86
N ALA A 153 -12.83 3.74 9.67
CA ALA A 153 -12.23 2.44 9.39
C ALA A 153 -12.89 1.75 8.19
N CYS A 154 -14.23 1.81 8.07
CA CYS A 154 -14.93 1.29 6.89
C CYS A 154 -14.55 2.07 5.63
N LEU A 155 -14.41 3.39 5.70
CA LEU A 155 -13.92 4.21 4.59
C LEU A 155 -12.47 3.85 4.22
N ASN A 156 -11.60 3.65 5.21
CA ASN A 156 -10.23 3.20 4.97
C ASN A 156 -10.19 1.86 4.22
N GLU A 157 -11.00 0.88 4.64
CA GLU A 157 -11.11 -0.41 3.94
C GLU A 157 -11.68 -0.26 2.53
N LEU A 158 -12.70 0.59 2.34
CA LEU A 158 -13.27 0.87 1.02
C LEU A 158 -12.23 1.44 0.05
N PHE A 159 -11.52 2.51 0.45
CA PHE A 159 -10.50 3.13 -0.40
C PHE A 159 -9.29 2.22 -0.62
N SER A 160 -8.91 1.42 0.38
CA SER A 160 -7.84 0.43 0.22
C SER A 160 -8.21 -0.63 -0.81
N ILE A 161 -9.41 -1.23 -0.69
CA ILE A 161 -9.90 -2.24 -1.63
C ILE A 161 -10.08 -1.66 -3.04
N ALA A 162 -10.60 -0.45 -3.15
CA ALA A 162 -10.72 0.25 -4.43
C ALA A 162 -9.35 0.48 -5.09
N ALA A 163 -8.35 0.95 -4.33
CA ALA A 163 -6.99 1.12 -4.84
C ALA A 163 -6.37 -0.22 -5.29
N TYR A 164 -6.52 -1.30 -4.51
CA TYR A 164 -6.06 -2.63 -4.91
C TYR A 164 -6.73 -3.12 -6.20
N LEU A 165 -8.06 -2.95 -6.31
CA LEU A 165 -8.82 -3.37 -7.49
C LEU A 165 -8.35 -2.63 -8.74
N ILE A 166 -8.34 -1.30 -8.68
CA ILE A 166 -8.01 -0.46 -9.83
C ILE A 166 -6.56 -0.73 -10.25
N PHE A 167 -5.63 -0.80 -9.29
CA PHE A 167 -4.24 -1.14 -9.58
C PHE A 167 -4.10 -2.52 -10.22
N LEU A 168 -4.77 -3.56 -9.66
CA LEU A 168 -4.70 -4.91 -10.20
C LEU A 168 -5.20 -4.98 -11.64
N ILE A 169 -6.33 -4.32 -11.92
CA ILE A 169 -6.91 -4.25 -13.27
C ILE A 169 -5.95 -3.53 -14.22
N LEU A 170 -5.45 -2.35 -13.82
CA LEU A 170 -4.49 -1.59 -14.62
C LEU A 170 -3.23 -2.39 -14.90
N PHE A 171 -2.66 -3.04 -13.88
CA PHE A 171 -1.45 -3.82 -14.02
C PHE A 171 -1.66 -5.04 -14.93
N ILE A 172 -2.69 -5.86 -14.69
CA ILE A 172 -2.97 -7.03 -15.54
C ILE A 172 -3.21 -6.62 -16.99
N PHE A 173 -4.01 -5.57 -17.20
CA PHE A 173 -4.33 -5.07 -18.54
C PHE A 173 -3.07 -4.60 -19.26
N THR A 174 -2.32 -3.68 -18.67
CA THR A 174 -1.11 -3.11 -19.28
C THR A 174 -0.01 -4.15 -19.46
N PHE A 175 0.15 -5.08 -18.50
CA PHE A 175 1.13 -6.15 -18.56
C PHE A 175 0.79 -7.23 -19.59
N PHE A 176 -0.49 -7.52 -19.79
CA PHE A 176 -0.92 -8.34 -20.92
C PHE A 176 -0.48 -7.72 -22.25
N PHE A 177 -0.76 -6.42 -22.47
CA PHE A 177 -0.32 -5.72 -23.68
C PHE A 177 1.21 -5.66 -23.78
N PHE A 178 1.91 -5.44 -22.69
CA PHE A 178 3.37 -5.42 -22.66
C PHE A 178 3.96 -6.74 -23.16
N ILE A 179 3.52 -7.88 -22.61
CA ILE A 179 3.98 -9.21 -23.04
C ILE A 179 3.56 -9.48 -24.48
N ALA A 180 2.28 -9.26 -24.80
CA ALA A 180 1.71 -9.56 -26.11
C ALA A 180 2.31 -8.70 -27.22
N PHE A 181 2.83 -7.51 -26.91
CA PHE A 181 3.46 -6.62 -27.86
C PHE A 181 4.97 -6.86 -27.98
N LYS A 182 5.68 -7.05 -26.86
CA LYS A 182 7.15 -7.15 -26.85
C LYS A 182 7.68 -8.55 -27.13
N TRP A 183 6.97 -9.59 -26.68
CA TRP A 183 7.43 -10.99 -26.80
C TRP A 183 6.67 -11.81 -27.84
N ALA A 184 5.79 -11.19 -28.62
CA ALA A 184 5.09 -11.91 -29.68
C ALA A 184 6.00 -12.16 -30.89
N LYS A 185 6.02 -13.43 -31.35
CA LYS A 185 6.69 -13.82 -32.62
C LYS A 185 6.04 -13.22 -33.86
N SER A 186 4.79 -12.77 -33.75
CA SER A 186 4.01 -12.11 -34.80
C SER A 186 3.13 -11.04 -34.16
N VAL A 187 3.00 -9.86 -34.76
CA VAL A 187 2.19 -8.75 -34.23
C VAL A 187 0.71 -9.13 -34.27
N LYS A 188 0.19 -9.65 -33.15
CA LYS A 188 -1.24 -10.04 -33.00
C LYS A 188 -2.07 -8.97 -32.31
N PHE A 189 -1.43 -8.14 -31.49
CA PHE A 189 -2.06 -7.07 -30.73
C PHE A 189 -1.31 -5.78 -30.99
N THR A 190 -2.07 -4.70 -31.21
CA THR A 190 -1.56 -3.34 -31.35
C THR A 190 -1.76 -2.62 -30.03
N ILE A 191 -0.85 -1.69 -29.71
CA ILE A 191 -0.98 -0.86 -28.51
C ILE A 191 -2.24 0.02 -28.68
N PRO A 192 -3.10 0.14 -27.65
CA PRO A 192 -4.26 1.03 -27.71
C PRO A 192 -3.81 2.49 -27.94
N ILE A 193 -4.42 3.18 -28.91
CA ILE A 193 -4.06 4.54 -29.32
C ILE A 193 -4.85 5.58 -28.49
N SER A 194 -4.23 6.75 -28.27
CA SER A 194 -4.66 8.00 -27.62
C SER A 194 -5.89 8.00 -26.69
N GLU A 195 -7.09 7.68 -27.14
CA GLU A 195 -8.30 7.73 -26.29
C GLU A 195 -8.27 6.69 -25.15
N THR A 196 -7.83 5.47 -25.46
CA THR A 196 -7.68 4.43 -24.42
C THR A 196 -6.53 4.77 -23.47
N GLN A 197 -5.46 5.39 -23.97
CA GLN A 197 -4.34 5.84 -23.14
C GLN A 197 -4.76 6.97 -22.19
N GLN A 198 -5.53 7.95 -22.66
CA GLN A 198 -6.10 9.01 -21.80
C GLN A 198 -7.01 8.42 -20.73
N THR A 199 -7.87 7.48 -21.11
CA THR A 199 -8.75 6.76 -20.16
C THR A 199 -7.92 6.03 -19.09
N LEU A 200 -6.83 5.37 -19.50
CA LEU A 200 -5.92 4.69 -18.59
C LEU A 200 -5.27 5.67 -17.60
N ASN A 201 -4.79 6.81 -18.09
CA ASN A 201 -4.18 7.84 -17.24
C ASN A 201 -5.18 8.37 -16.20
N VAL A 202 -6.46 8.56 -16.58
CA VAL A 202 -7.53 8.91 -15.62
C VAL A 202 -7.67 7.85 -14.53
N PHE A 203 -7.69 6.57 -14.88
CA PHE A 203 -7.75 5.49 -13.88
C PHE A 203 -6.51 5.43 -12.99
N VAL A 204 -5.32 5.72 -13.51
CA VAL A 204 -4.08 5.85 -12.73
C VAL A 204 -4.21 6.99 -11.70
N TYR A 205 -4.74 8.15 -12.08
CA TYR A 205 -4.98 9.25 -11.14
C TYR A 205 -6.06 8.93 -10.10
N ILE A 206 -7.14 8.25 -10.48
CA ILE A 206 -8.17 7.79 -9.53
C ILE A 206 -7.56 6.79 -8.54
N CYS A 207 -6.76 5.83 -9.03
CA CYS A 207 -6.05 4.86 -8.19
C CYS A 207 -5.15 5.56 -7.16
N THR A 208 -4.47 6.62 -7.60
CA THR A 208 -3.62 7.46 -6.75
C THR A 208 -4.43 8.17 -5.67
N ALA A 209 -5.53 8.81 -6.04
CA ALA A 209 -6.40 9.49 -5.10
C ALA A 209 -6.96 8.52 -4.04
N CYS A 210 -7.43 7.34 -4.46
CA CYS A 210 -7.89 6.29 -3.54
C CYS A 210 -6.77 5.82 -2.61
N SER A 211 -5.57 5.55 -3.14
CA SER A 211 -4.41 5.11 -2.34
C SER A 211 -3.96 6.17 -1.32
N CYS A 212 -3.83 7.43 -1.75
CA CYS A 212 -3.51 8.56 -0.87
C CYS A 212 -4.53 8.70 0.26
N LEU A 213 -5.83 8.69 -0.07
CA LEU A 213 -6.89 8.83 0.91
C LEU A 213 -6.90 7.63 1.88
N ALA A 214 -6.66 6.43 1.37
CA ALA A 214 -6.54 5.25 2.20
C ALA A 214 -5.37 5.42 3.20
N VAL A 215 -4.16 5.80 2.75
CA VAL A 215 -3.00 5.97 3.65
C VAL A 215 -3.27 7.05 4.70
N VAL A 216 -3.84 8.19 4.31
CA VAL A 216 -4.20 9.27 5.24
C VAL A 216 -5.21 8.80 6.29
N LEU A 217 -6.28 8.13 5.88
CA LEU A 217 -7.26 7.57 6.81
C LEU A 217 -6.61 6.54 7.74
N ARG A 218 -5.67 5.73 7.24
CA ARG A 218 -4.93 4.77 8.07
C ARG A 218 -4.08 5.46 9.13
N VAL A 219 -3.42 6.57 8.78
CA VAL A 219 -2.68 7.41 9.73
C VAL A 219 -3.62 7.96 10.81
N ILE A 220 -4.81 8.43 10.42
CA ILE A 220 -5.82 8.97 11.34
C ILE A 220 -6.32 7.88 12.32
N LEU A 221 -6.58 6.68 11.82
CA LEU A 221 -7.02 5.56 12.65
C LEU A 221 -5.96 5.15 13.68
N GLN A 222 -4.67 5.36 13.38
CA GLN A 222 -3.59 5.05 14.32
C GLN A 222 -3.60 5.91 15.58
N PHE A 223 -4.16 7.13 15.55
CA PHE A 223 -4.33 7.90 16.79
C PHE A 223 -5.23 7.19 17.82
N GLY A 224 -6.12 6.32 17.33
CA GLY A 224 -7.03 5.53 18.17
C GLY A 224 -6.36 4.40 18.94
N THR A 225 -5.20 3.90 18.52
CA THR A 225 -4.56 2.76 19.19
C THR A 225 -3.98 3.15 20.54
N ASP A 226 -4.36 2.45 21.61
CA ASP A 226 -3.83 2.66 22.96
C ASP A 226 -2.73 1.62 23.25
N THR A 227 -1.59 2.04 23.80
CA THR A 227 -0.51 1.11 24.20
C THR A 227 -0.11 1.39 25.64
N PHE A 228 -0.07 0.34 26.45
CA PHE A 228 0.22 0.39 27.88
C PHE A 228 1.37 -0.56 28.22
N LEU A 229 2.23 -0.12 29.13
CA LEU A 229 3.33 -0.91 29.68
C LEU A 229 3.02 -1.25 31.13
N ILE A 230 3.12 -2.52 31.49
CA ILE A 230 2.95 -3.01 32.86
C ILE A 230 4.32 -3.37 33.41
N ASP A 231 4.80 -2.59 34.37
CA ASP A 231 6.07 -2.85 35.06
C ASP A 231 5.79 -3.66 36.34
N TRP A 232 6.19 -4.92 36.34
CA TRP A 232 5.93 -5.86 37.43
C TRP A 232 6.78 -5.61 38.68
N GLU A 233 7.85 -4.80 38.58
CA GLU A 233 8.69 -4.50 39.75
C GLU A 233 8.20 -3.27 40.53
N ARG A 234 7.56 -2.32 39.86
CA ARG A 234 6.95 -1.15 40.53
C ARG A 234 5.81 -1.50 41.47
N THR A 235 5.28 -2.72 41.38
CA THR A 235 4.19 -3.19 42.23
C THR A 235 4.66 -3.77 43.56
N GLY A 236 5.98 -3.99 43.74
CA GLY A 236 6.56 -4.48 45.01
C GLY A 236 6.69 -3.39 46.07
N ARG A 237 6.48 -3.73 47.35
CA ARG A 237 6.52 -2.79 48.49
C ARG A 237 7.89 -2.14 48.77
N LYS A 238 8.99 -2.64 48.19
CA LYS A 238 10.37 -2.28 48.61
C LYS A 238 11.30 -1.72 47.52
N LYS A 239 10.96 -1.75 46.22
CA LYS A 239 11.87 -1.25 45.16
C LYS A 239 11.14 -0.32 44.19
N LYS A 240 11.61 0.92 44.07
CA LYS A 240 11.30 1.79 42.92
C LYS A 240 12.04 1.19 41.72
N GLY A 241 11.32 0.52 40.82
CA GLY A 241 11.90 -0.07 39.61
C GLY A 241 12.68 0.97 38.79
N ASN A 242 13.73 0.54 38.11
CA ASN A 242 14.57 1.44 37.30
C ASN A 242 13.76 1.95 36.09
N PRO A 243 13.46 3.27 35.99
CA PRO A 243 12.67 3.83 34.89
C PRO A 243 13.35 3.66 33.53
N LEU A 244 14.67 3.45 33.49
CA LEU A 244 15.45 3.24 32.28
C LEU A 244 14.98 2.01 31.47
N ARG A 245 14.50 0.97 32.15
CA ARG A 245 14.06 -0.27 31.46
C ARG A 245 12.81 -0.05 30.65
N SER A 246 11.83 0.64 31.22
CA SER A 246 10.58 0.96 30.53
C SER A 246 10.83 1.89 29.34
N VAL A 247 11.81 2.78 29.46
CA VAL A 247 12.29 3.64 28.36
C VAL A 247 12.94 2.82 27.25
N MET A 248 13.88 1.95 27.60
CA MET A 248 14.55 1.07 26.62
C MET A 248 13.52 0.22 25.88
N LEU A 249 12.56 -0.35 26.60
CA LEU A 249 11.50 -1.15 25.98
C LEU A 249 10.60 -0.30 25.08
N ALA A 250 10.23 0.90 25.50
CA ALA A 250 9.43 1.81 24.69
C ALA A 250 10.18 2.31 23.44
N HIS A 251 11.51 2.46 23.51
CA HIS A 251 12.34 2.76 22.35
C HIS A 251 12.29 1.61 21.33
N GLU A 252 12.46 0.36 21.80
CA GLU A 252 12.34 -0.81 20.93
C GLU A 252 10.93 -0.98 20.36
N TRP A 253 9.89 -0.66 21.15
CA TRP A 253 8.51 -0.59 20.66
C TRP A 253 8.35 0.37 19.48
N LEU A 254 8.90 1.58 19.61
CA LEU A 254 8.87 2.59 18.54
C LEU A 254 9.58 2.11 17.28
N ASN A 255 10.74 1.45 17.43
CA ASN A 255 11.49 0.89 16.31
C ASN A 255 10.70 -0.23 15.60
N LEU A 256 9.95 -1.05 16.36
CA LEU A 256 9.06 -2.05 15.78
C LEU A 256 7.90 -1.43 14.98
N CYS A 257 7.33 -0.32 15.45
CA CYS A 257 6.19 0.33 14.80
C CYS A 257 6.51 0.84 13.39
N ILE A 258 7.75 1.24 13.14
CA ILE A 258 8.20 1.73 11.83
C ILE A 258 8.88 0.65 10.97
N ARG A 259 9.11 -0.54 11.53
CA ARG A 259 9.81 -1.62 10.85
C ARG A 259 8.98 -2.16 9.68
N ARG A 260 9.57 -2.19 8.49
CA ARG A 260 9.03 -2.83 7.28
C ARG A 260 9.82 -4.10 6.91
N ASP A 261 9.16 -5.02 6.21
CA ASP A 261 9.79 -6.25 5.69
C ASP A 261 10.56 -6.01 4.38
N TYR A 262 10.57 -4.78 3.87
CA TYR A 262 11.37 -4.33 2.74
C TYR A 262 11.94 -2.95 3.06
N ASN A 263 13.02 -2.56 2.38
CA ASN A 263 13.64 -1.25 2.54
C ASN A 263 13.31 -0.38 1.31
N PRO A 264 12.43 0.65 1.44
CA PRO A 264 12.02 1.50 0.33
C PRO A 264 13.19 2.17 -0.38
N ALA A 265 14.22 2.62 0.36
CA ALA A 265 15.38 3.28 -0.22
C ALA A 265 16.19 2.33 -1.14
N ILE A 266 16.39 1.08 -0.72
CA ILE A 266 17.07 0.07 -1.54
C ILE A 266 16.22 -0.27 -2.76
N CYS A 267 14.91 -0.44 -2.59
CA CYS A 267 14.00 -0.71 -3.70
C CYS A 267 14.07 0.38 -4.77
N LEU A 268 13.95 1.65 -4.37
CA LEU A 268 13.99 2.80 -5.28
C LEU A 268 15.35 2.96 -5.95
N THR A 269 16.46 2.74 -5.22
CA THR A 269 17.81 2.81 -5.78
C THR A 269 18.02 1.75 -6.86
N LEU A 270 17.62 0.50 -6.58
CA LEU A 270 17.70 -0.60 -7.54
C LEU A 270 16.78 -0.36 -8.75
N LEU A 271 15.59 0.19 -8.51
CA LEU A 271 14.63 0.50 -9.57
C LEU A 271 15.18 1.55 -10.52
N VAL A 272 15.72 2.67 -10.00
CA VAL A 272 16.34 3.71 -10.83
C VAL A 272 17.55 3.17 -11.58
N PHE A 273 18.37 2.33 -10.94
CA PHE A 273 19.50 1.68 -11.59
C PHE A 273 19.06 0.79 -12.76
N ILE A 274 17.99 0.02 -12.61
CA ILE A 274 17.47 -0.84 -13.68
C ILE A 274 16.81 0.00 -14.79
N LEU A 275 15.92 0.93 -14.44
CA LEU A 275 15.16 1.69 -15.43
C LEU A 275 16.03 2.69 -16.20
N ASN A 276 16.80 3.52 -15.50
CA ASN A 276 17.63 4.56 -16.11
C ASN A 276 19.08 4.08 -16.32
N GLY A 277 19.70 3.45 -15.31
CA GLY A 277 21.10 3.01 -15.41
C GLY A 277 21.35 1.98 -16.52
N ILE A 278 20.49 0.97 -16.64
CA ILE A 278 20.53 -0.04 -17.73
C ILE A 278 19.72 0.43 -18.96
N LYS A 279 18.96 1.53 -18.84
CA LYS A 279 18.03 2.06 -19.86
C LYS A 279 16.85 1.13 -20.19
N VAL A 280 16.42 0.29 -19.25
CA VAL A 280 15.26 -0.58 -19.42
C VAL A 280 13.95 0.22 -19.59
N GLU A 281 13.94 1.51 -19.25
CA GLU A 281 12.85 2.42 -19.62
C GLU A 281 12.57 2.46 -21.14
N LEU A 282 13.56 2.16 -21.99
CA LEU A 282 13.39 2.08 -23.44
C LEU A 282 12.49 0.91 -23.88
N TRP A 283 12.18 -0.04 -23.00
CA TRP A 283 11.12 -1.02 -23.26
C TRP A 283 9.73 -0.40 -23.31
N ALA A 284 9.54 0.82 -22.84
CA ALA A 284 8.29 1.55 -23.02
C ALA A 284 8.10 2.10 -24.45
N THR A 285 9.09 1.99 -25.33
CA THR A 285 8.96 2.42 -26.73
C THR A 285 7.96 1.55 -27.49
N PRO A 286 7.14 2.12 -28.39
CA PRO A 286 6.14 1.38 -29.16
C PRO A 286 6.75 0.60 -30.34
N ILE A 287 7.92 -0.02 -30.14
CA ILE A 287 8.56 -0.95 -31.07
C ILE A 287 8.33 -2.37 -30.55
N ALA A 288 7.87 -3.27 -31.41
CA ALA A 288 7.64 -4.69 -31.09
C ALA A 288 8.97 -5.47 -31.03
N THR A 289 9.92 -5.01 -30.21
CA THR A 289 11.22 -5.64 -29.98
C THR A 289 11.68 -5.33 -28.55
N VAL A 290 12.44 -6.27 -27.96
CA VAL A 290 13.04 -6.15 -26.62
C VAL A 290 14.40 -5.42 -26.67
N SER A 291 14.88 -5.05 -27.86
CA SER A 291 16.07 -4.25 -28.04
C SER A 291 15.87 -2.85 -27.45
N LEU A 292 16.90 -2.36 -26.76
CA LEU A 292 16.94 -1.02 -26.19
C LEU A 292 17.17 0.00 -27.30
N VAL A 293 16.08 0.47 -27.91
CA VAL A 293 16.09 1.45 -29.00
C VAL A 293 15.49 2.74 -28.49
N ASP A 294 16.18 3.86 -28.72
CA ASP A 294 15.67 5.19 -28.41
C ASP A 294 14.93 5.77 -29.61
N THR A 295 13.62 6.00 -29.45
CA THR A 295 12.74 6.61 -30.45
C THR A 295 12.32 8.03 -30.10
N GLY A 296 12.74 8.55 -28.93
CA GLY A 296 12.26 9.82 -28.38
C GLY A 296 10.77 9.84 -27.97
N TYR A 297 10.07 8.70 -28.05
CA TYR A 297 8.65 8.57 -27.70
C TYR A 297 8.37 7.24 -27.00
N THR A 298 7.70 7.30 -25.85
CA THR A 298 7.29 6.14 -25.04
C THR A 298 5.78 6.09 -24.86
N SER A 299 5.20 4.89 -24.83
CA SER A 299 3.77 4.71 -24.54
C SER A 299 3.54 4.59 -23.03
N ASP A 300 2.60 5.37 -22.48
CA ASP A 300 2.25 5.32 -21.04
C ASP A 300 1.79 3.93 -20.61
N VAL A 301 1.11 3.18 -21.50
CA VAL A 301 0.63 1.82 -21.26
C VAL A 301 1.81 0.87 -21.00
N LEU A 302 2.82 0.91 -21.88
CA LEU A 302 4.01 0.08 -21.75
C LEU A 302 4.89 0.53 -20.58
N ARG A 303 4.97 1.85 -20.36
CA ARG A 303 5.73 2.47 -19.28
C ARG A 303 5.20 2.04 -17.91
N PHE A 304 3.91 2.25 -17.66
CA PHE A 304 3.24 1.82 -16.43
C PHE A 304 3.49 0.34 -16.13
N SER A 305 3.39 -0.51 -17.15
CA SER A 305 3.60 -1.94 -17.02
C SER A 305 5.04 -2.29 -16.65
N ASN A 306 6.01 -1.72 -17.36
CA ASN A 306 7.44 -1.94 -17.15
C ASN A 306 7.86 -1.52 -15.74
N ASP A 307 7.42 -0.34 -15.31
CA ASP A 307 7.71 0.21 -14.00
C ASP A 307 7.11 -0.65 -12.89
N CYS A 308 5.82 -0.98 -12.98
CA CYS A 308 5.15 -1.85 -12.01
C CYS A 308 5.82 -3.22 -11.93
N PHE A 309 6.19 -3.81 -13.08
CA PHE A 309 6.82 -5.13 -13.13
C PHE A 309 8.14 -5.14 -12.36
N PHE A 310 9.06 -4.21 -12.66
CA PHE A 310 10.34 -4.17 -11.97
C PHE A 310 10.20 -3.77 -10.50
N TRP A 311 9.28 -2.86 -10.17
CA TRP A 311 9.03 -2.50 -8.79
C TRP A 311 8.53 -3.71 -7.98
N ILE A 312 7.50 -4.41 -8.48
CA ILE A 312 6.96 -5.61 -7.83
C ILE A 312 8.03 -6.71 -7.71
N PHE A 313 8.83 -6.92 -8.76
CA PHE A 313 9.92 -7.88 -8.76
C PHE A 313 10.94 -7.58 -7.66
N ILE A 314 11.41 -6.33 -7.57
CA ILE A 314 12.37 -5.90 -6.53
C ILE A 314 11.76 -6.01 -5.13
N LEU A 315 10.49 -5.65 -4.96
CA LEU A 315 9.79 -5.82 -3.68
C LEU A 315 9.75 -7.29 -3.25
N ILE A 316 9.36 -8.20 -4.15
CA ILE A 316 9.31 -9.64 -3.85
C ILE A 316 10.68 -10.15 -3.45
N VAL A 317 11.74 -9.78 -4.17
CA VAL A 317 13.12 -10.16 -3.83
C VAL A 317 13.51 -9.65 -2.44
N ASN A 318 13.19 -8.40 -2.11
CA ASN A 318 13.48 -7.81 -0.79
C ASN A 318 12.71 -8.51 0.35
N ILE A 319 11.44 -8.84 0.14
CA ILE A 319 10.61 -9.56 1.11
C ILE A 319 11.17 -10.97 1.34
N ILE A 320 11.50 -11.70 0.27
CA ILE A 320 12.10 -13.04 0.36
C ILE A 320 13.43 -12.98 1.11
N PHE A 321 14.28 -12.00 0.78
CA PHE A 321 15.55 -11.80 1.47
C PHE A 321 15.36 -11.56 2.98
N ASN A 322 14.43 -10.69 3.37
CA ASN A 322 14.13 -10.44 4.78
C ASN A 322 13.44 -11.62 5.48
N LEU A 323 12.65 -12.42 4.76
CA LEU A 323 12.07 -13.65 5.28
C LEU A 323 13.17 -14.68 5.59
N ILE A 324 14.10 -14.91 4.66
CA ILE A 324 15.26 -15.79 4.86
C ILE A 324 16.10 -15.27 6.03
N LYS A 325 16.34 -13.95 6.09
CA LYS A 325 17.05 -13.32 7.22
C LYS A 325 16.35 -13.57 8.55
N ASN A 326 15.01 -13.51 8.61
CA ASN A 326 14.25 -13.75 9.84
C ASN A 326 14.16 -15.24 10.24
N ILE A 327 14.45 -16.16 9.32
CA ILE A 327 14.59 -17.58 9.61
C ILE A 327 15.99 -17.86 10.19
N ILE A 328 17.03 -17.30 9.57
CA ILE A 328 18.43 -17.47 10.01
C ILE A 328 18.70 -16.73 11.31
N PHE A 329 18.21 -15.49 11.42
CA PHE A 329 18.32 -14.65 12.59
C PHE A 329 16.95 -14.48 13.23
N THR A 330 16.85 -14.61 14.56
CA THR A 330 15.58 -14.47 15.30
C THR A 330 14.78 -13.24 14.86
N SER A 331 13.49 -13.44 14.59
CA SER A 331 12.59 -12.38 14.11
C SER A 331 12.57 -11.19 15.07
N PRO A 332 12.38 -9.94 14.58
CA PRO A 332 12.33 -8.76 15.44
C PRO A 332 11.23 -8.83 16.51
N LEU A 333 10.09 -9.45 16.18
CA LEU A 333 8.98 -9.63 17.11
C LEU A 333 9.35 -10.56 18.26
N LYS A 334 10.01 -11.69 17.95
CA LYS A 334 10.47 -12.62 18.97
C LYS A 334 11.56 -12.01 19.84
N LYS A 335 12.51 -11.27 19.26
CA LYS A 335 13.52 -10.50 20.01
C LYS A 335 12.88 -9.51 21.00
N PHE A 336 11.80 -8.85 20.59
CA PHE A 336 11.07 -7.93 21.46
C PHE A 336 10.29 -8.67 22.56
N ALA A 337 9.68 -9.82 22.26
CA ALA A 337 9.05 -10.68 23.26
C ALA A 337 10.04 -11.16 24.32
N ASP A 338 11.25 -11.56 23.90
CA ASP A 338 12.33 -11.96 24.80
C ASP A 338 12.85 -10.77 25.63
N LEU A 339 12.92 -9.57 25.05
CA LEU A 339 13.27 -8.34 25.76
C LEU A 339 12.23 -7.98 26.84
N CYS A 340 10.93 -8.12 26.53
CA CYS A 340 9.85 -7.93 27.51
C CYS A 340 10.00 -8.87 28.71
N GLY A 341 10.30 -10.14 28.42
CA GLY A 341 10.61 -11.15 29.44
C GLY A 341 11.81 -10.75 30.30
N THR A 342 12.92 -10.37 29.67
CA THR A 342 14.16 -10.00 30.38
C THR A 342 14.00 -8.74 31.24
N MET A 343 13.21 -7.77 30.76
CA MET A 343 12.95 -6.52 31.48
C MET A 343 11.83 -6.65 32.52
N ASN A 344 11.14 -7.80 32.60
CA ASN A 344 9.98 -8.03 33.46
C ASN A 344 8.87 -6.97 33.26
N ILE A 345 8.58 -6.66 31.99
CA ILE A 345 7.56 -5.68 31.59
C ILE A 345 6.63 -6.33 30.57
N SER A 346 5.31 -6.29 30.82
CA SER A 346 4.32 -6.71 29.83
C SER A 346 3.83 -5.53 28.99
N VAL A 347 3.42 -5.81 27.76
CA VAL A 347 2.91 -4.79 26.81
C VAL A 347 1.47 -5.12 26.44
N ILE A 348 0.58 -4.13 26.53
CA ILE A 348 -0.79 -4.21 26.01
C ILE A 348 -0.91 -3.21 24.86
N SER A 349 -1.43 -3.66 23.72
CA SER A 349 -1.73 -2.82 22.56
C SER A 349 -3.19 -3.02 22.16
N LEU A 350 -4.04 -2.04 22.51
CA LEU A 350 -5.47 -2.02 22.19
C LEU A 350 -5.69 -1.29 20.86
N ILE A 351 -6.28 -1.99 19.89
CA ILE A 351 -6.60 -1.45 18.56
C ILE A 351 -7.98 -0.79 18.59
N SER A 352 -8.92 -1.37 19.33
CA SER A 352 -10.18 -0.77 19.77
C SER A 352 -10.25 -0.85 21.29
N LYS A 353 -11.26 -0.25 21.94
CA LYS A 353 -11.32 -0.32 23.41
C LYS A 353 -11.70 -1.72 23.92
N SER A 354 -12.27 -2.57 23.06
CA SER A 354 -12.61 -3.98 23.37
C SER A 354 -11.59 -4.99 22.87
N TRP A 355 -10.76 -4.66 21.88
CA TRP A 355 -9.93 -5.65 21.20
C TRP A 355 -8.49 -5.18 21.02
N GLY A 356 -7.56 -6.11 21.23
CA GLY A 356 -6.13 -5.84 21.08
C GLY A 356 -5.27 -7.06 21.35
N PHE A 357 -4.02 -6.82 21.73
CA PHE A 357 -3.04 -7.86 21.99
C PHE A 357 -2.30 -7.60 23.30
N TYR A 358 -1.97 -8.67 24.01
CA TYR A 358 -1.17 -8.67 25.23
C TYR A 358 0.06 -9.53 25.03
N LEU A 359 1.21 -8.95 25.32
CA LEU A 359 2.49 -9.64 25.37
C LEU A 359 2.89 -9.77 26.84
N HIS A 360 2.92 -11.01 27.33
CA HIS A 360 3.27 -11.30 28.71
C HIS A 360 4.79 -11.32 28.88
N GLY A 361 5.31 -10.42 29.73
CA GLY A 361 6.74 -10.29 30.01
C GLY A 361 7.14 -10.69 31.43
N ARG A 362 6.22 -11.22 32.26
CA ARG A 362 6.57 -11.63 33.63
C ARG A 362 7.28 -12.97 33.61
N GLN A 363 8.48 -13.05 34.20
CA GLN A 363 9.17 -14.34 34.36
C GLN A 363 8.69 -15.08 35.61
N ALA A 364 8.52 -16.39 35.50
CA ALA A 364 8.14 -17.28 36.61
C ALA A 364 9.29 -17.49 37.62
N LEU A 365 10.56 -17.45 37.16
CA LEU A 365 11.76 -17.74 37.97
C LEU A 365 11.93 -16.81 39.19
N ILE A 366 11.50 -15.56 39.10
CA ILE A 366 11.57 -14.60 40.23
C ILE A 366 10.65 -15.04 41.38
N GLN A 367 9.66 -15.90 41.12
CA GLN A 367 8.78 -16.45 42.15
C GLN A 367 9.46 -17.58 42.92
N GLU A 368 10.30 -18.40 42.29
CA GLU A 368 11.08 -19.44 42.99
C GLU A 368 12.14 -18.82 43.92
N GLU A 369 12.87 -17.80 43.48
CA GLU A 369 13.83 -17.11 44.36
C GLU A 369 13.13 -16.37 45.50
N ASN A 370 12.02 -15.67 45.25
CA ASN A 370 11.28 -14.98 46.33
C ASN A 370 10.53 -15.96 47.24
N MET A 371 10.08 -17.12 46.74
CA MET A 371 9.53 -18.20 47.58
C MET A 371 10.62 -18.85 48.41
N LEU A 372 11.80 -19.13 47.86
CA LEU A 372 12.94 -19.66 48.63
C LEU A 372 13.37 -18.67 49.72
N ILE A 373 13.40 -17.37 49.42
CA ILE A 373 13.73 -16.32 50.39
C ILE A 373 12.62 -16.18 51.45
N SER A 374 11.33 -16.20 51.08
CA SER A 374 10.24 -16.17 52.06
C SER A 374 10.20 -17.42 52.91
N THR A 375 10.51 -18.59 52.34
CA THR A 375 10.62 -19.85 53.11
C THR A 375 11.80 -19.80 54.07
N SER A 376 12.92 -19.19 53.69
CA SER A 376 14.09 -19.05 54.58
C SER A 376 13.93 -17.99 55.68
N GLU A 377 13.15 -16.92 55.45
CA GLU A 377 12.83 -15.91 56.47
C GLU A 377 11.68 -16.38 57.38
N GLU A 378 10.66 -17.07 56.86
CA GLU A 378 9.55 -17.64 57.64
C GLU A 378 9.98 -18.89 58.45
N GLN A 379 10.99 -19.64 58.00
CA GLN A 379 11.61 -20.72 58.79
C GLN A 379 12.39 -20.24 60.03
N SER A 380 12.63 -18.93 60.17
CA SER A 380 13.33 -18.38 61.34
C SER A 380 12.40 -17.88 62.46
N LEU A 381 11.06 -17.90 62.27
CA LEU A 381 10.14 -17.31 63.24
C LEU A 381 8.89 -18.12 63.63
N ASP A 382 8.53 -19.23 62.97
CA ASP A 382 7.32 -19.98 63.33
C ASP A 382 7.58 -21.48 63.58
N GLU A 383 8.07 -21.82 64.78
CA GLU A 383 8.01 -23.17 65.37
C GLU A 383 6.87 -23.30 66.40
N PHE A 384 5.69 -22.72 66.20
CA PHE A 384 4.51 -23.02 67.04
C PHE A 384 3.20 -22.69 66.30
N ASP A 385 2.77 -23.55 65.37
CA ASP A 385 1.38 -24.00 65.34
C ASP A 385 1.21 -25.18 64.36
N GLN A 386 0.95 -26.36 64.90
CA GLN A 386 0.46 -27.49 64.13
C GLN A 386 -1.06 -27.33 64.01
N ASN A 387 -1.56 -26.98 62.83
CA ASN A 387 -2.75 -27.59 62.21
C ASN A 387 -3.09 -26.99 60.84
N GLU A 388 -3.41 -27.89 59.90
CA GLU A 388 -4.15 -27.64 58.65
C GLU A 388 -3.63 -26.56 57.68
N LYS A 389 -2.55 -26.82 56.94
CA LYS A 389 -2.49 -26.45 55.51
C LYS A 389 -1.70 -27.50 54.73
N ARG A 390 -2.43 -28.28 53.92
CA ARG A 390 -1.85 -29.05 52.82
C ARG A 390 -1.05 -28.08 51.93
N PRO A 391 0.09 -28.51 51.36
CA PRO A 391 0.81 -27.66 50.42
C PRO A 391 -0.14 -27.35 49.27
N LEU A 392 -0.50 -26.06 49.13
CA LEU A 392 -1.28 -25.56 48.01
C LEU A 392 -0.47 -25.86 46.75
N GLU A 393 -0.96 -26.83 46.00
CA GLU A 393 -0.51 -27.11 44.64
C GLU A 393 -0.38 -25.81 43.85
N GLU A 394 0.77 -25.67 43.22
CA GLU A 394 1.29 -24.53 42.50
C GLU A 394 0.38 -24.13 41.32
N VAL A 395 -0.64 -23.30 41.57
CA VAL A 395 -1.55 -22.81 40.54
C VAL A 395 -1.71 -21.30 40.67
N GLY A 396 -0.79 -20.53 40.08
CA GLY A 396 -0.68 -19.11 40.43
C GLY A 396 -0.06 -18.13 39.43
N SER A 397 -0.02 -18.44 38.14
CA SER A 397 0.11 -17.43 37.06
C SER A 397 -0.39 -18.07 35.77
N ILE A 398 -0.40 -17.40 34.62
CA ILE A 398 -0.74 -18.07 33.36
C ILE A 398 0.20 -19.27 33.27
N THR A 399 -0.31 -20.51 33.25
CA THR A 399 0.51 -21.71 33.11
C THR A 399 1.12 -21.67 31.72
N MET A 400 2.29 -21.04 31.63
CA MET A 400 2.98 -20.76 30.38
C MET A 400 3.82 -21.99 30.03
N SER A 401 3.42 -22.71 28.98
CA SER A 401 4.46 -23.28 28.13
C SER A 401 5.33 -22.11 27.65
N ALA A 402 6.65 -22.29 27.58
CA ALA A 402 7.61 -21.24 27.23
C ALA A 402 7.31 -20.54 25.88
N GLU A 403 6.44 -21.12 25.06
CA GLU A 403 6.10 -20.71 23.70
C GLU A 403 4.89 -19.76 23.57
N ASP A 404 4.01 -19.64 24.58
CA ASP A 404 2.70 -18.99 24.44
C ASP A 404 2.64 -17.54 25.00
N ARG A 405 3.64 -16.69 24.77
CA ARG A 405 3.71 -15.36 25.44
C ARG A 405 2.76 -14.29 24.89
N VAL A 406 2.08 -14.54 23.77
CA VAL A 406 1.20 -13.57 23.10
C VAL A 406 -0.26 -13.99 23.23
N PHE A 407 -1.11 -13.04 23.57
CA PHE A 407 -2.54 -13.22 23.71
C PHE A 407 -3.32 -12.21 22.87
N GLU A 408 -4.30 -12.67 22.11
CA GLU A 408 -5.32 -11.80 21.52
C GLU A 408 -6.41 -11.54 22.58
N LEU A 409 -6.65 -10.26 22.86
CA LEU A 409 -7.53 -9.81 23.94
C LEU A 409 -8.92 -9.44 23.40
N PHE A 410 -9.96 -9.92 24.08
CA PHE A 410 -11.32 -9.40 23.94
C PHE A 410 -11.86 -9.04 25.33
N LEU A 411 -11.95 -7.74 25.63
CA LEU A 411 -12.32 -7.22 26.94
C LEU A 411 -13.84 -7.15 27.11
N SER A 412 -14.34 -7.60 28.26
CA SER A 412 -15.76 -7.45 28.59
C SER A 412 -16.14 -5.99 28.85
N HIS A 413 -17.41 -5.65 28.59
CA HIS A 413 -17.96 -4.33 28.87
C HIS A 413 -17.69 -3.83 30.31
N PRO A 414 -18.01 -4.60 31.39
CA PRO A 414 -17.79 -4.12 32.74
C PRO A 414 -16.31 -3.85 33.04
N TYR A 415 -15.41 -4.70 32.54
CA TYR A 415 -13.98 -4.48 32.74
C TYR A 415 -13.48 -3.26 31.97
N ARG A 416 -13.96 -3.03 30.75
CA ARG A 416 -13.59 -1.85 29.96
C ARG A 416 -13.97 -0.55 30.66
N GLU A 417 -15.18 -0.43 31.19
CA GLU A 417 -15.57 0.78 31.93
C GLU A 417 -14.69 0.99 33.15
N TYR A 418 -14.42 -0.09 33.88
CA TYR A 418 -13.53 -0.07 35.02
C TYR A 418 -12.09 0.33 34.65
N PHE A 419 -11.58 -0.16 33.51
CA PHE A 419 -10.25 0.12 32.97
C PHE A 419 -10.11 1.56 32.46
N TYR A 420 -11.08 2.05 31.69
CA TYR A 420 -11.02 3.39 31.08
C TYR A 420 -11.33 4.52 32.07
N THR A 421 -11.96 4.25 33.22
CA THR A 421 -12.24 5.27 34.24
C THR A 421 -10.97 5.93 34.81
N PRO A 422 -9.99 5.19 35.38
CA PRO A 422 -8.73 5.78 35.84
C PRO A 422 -7.93 6.39 34.69
N TYR A 423 -7.94 5.76 33.52
CA TYR A 423 -7.25 6.28 32.33
C TYR A 423 -7.80 7.64 31.86
N LYS A 424 -9.13 7.84 31.89
CA LYS A 424 -9.76 9.15 31.61
C LYS A 424 -9.27 10.22 32.58
N ARG A 425 -9.20 9.91 33.88
CA ARG A 425 -8.70 10.86 34.89
C ARG A 425 -7.27 11.29 34.59
N VAL A 426 -6.41 10.34 34.21
CA VAL A 426 -5.03 10.63 33.80
C VAL A 426 -5.00 11.56 32.57
N LEU A 427 -5.82 11.27 31.55
CA LEU A 427 -5.92 12.13 30.37
C LEU A 427 -6.43 13.54 30.69
N ASP A 428 -7.39 13.67 31.59
CA ASP A 428 -7.96 14.97 32.00
C ASP A 428 -6.94 15.81 32.79
N ILE A 429 -6.12 15.19 33.65
CA ILE A 429 -4.99 15.85 34.30
C ILE A 429 -4.00 16.39 33.26
N TYR A 430 -3.66 15.57 32.24
CA TYR A 430 -2.77 16.00 31.15
C TYR A 430 -3.35 17.13 30.29
N ARG A 431 -4.66 17.12 30.06
CA ARG A 431 -5.36 18.20 29.35
C ARG A 431 -5.34 19.49 30.16
N ALA A 432 -5.65 19.41 31.45
CA ALA A 432 -5.63 20.55 32.36
C ALA A 432 -4.22 21.16 32.51
N ALA A 433 -3.17 20.33 32.52
CA ALA A 433 -1.78 20.79 32.58
C ALA A 433 -1.36 21.53 31.29
N ASN A 434 -1.75 21.06 30.10
CA ASN A 434 -1.44 21.72 28.83
C ASN A 434 -2.17 23.05 28.63
N ILE A 435 -3.29 23.30 29.32
CA ILE A 435 -4.07 24.55 29.24
C ILE A 435 -3.42 25.66 30.08
N LYS A 436 -2.74 25.31 31.19
CA LYS A 436 -2.21 26.28 32.15
C LYS A 436 -0.84 26.87 31.77
N GLU A 437 0.00 26.14 31.04
CA GLU A 437 1.32 26.64 30.58
C GLU A 437 1.67 26.12 29.18
N PRO A 438 1.60 26.95 28.12
CA PRO A 438 1.90 26.53 26.75
C PRO A 438 3.42 26.44 26.44
N ALA A 439 4.29 26.73 27.41
CA ALA A 439 5.71 27.00 27.18
C ALA A 439 6.68 26.21 28.08
N THR A 440 6.47 24.90 28.27
CA THR A 440 7.53 23.86 28.36
C THR A 440 6.91 22.52 28.77
N PRO A 441 6.88 21.48 27.90
CA PRO A 441 6.24 20.21 28.21
C PRO A 441 7.19 19.26 28.99
N THR A 442 7.82 19.73 30.07
CA THR A 442 9.03 19.07 30.60
C THR A 442 8.95 18.46 31.99
N ALA A 443 7.81 18.43 32.67
CA ALA A 443 7.71 17.70 33.93
C ALA A 443 6.39 16.96 34.05
N ILE A 444 6.47 15.62 34.12
CA ILE A 444 5.38 14.80 34.64
C ILE A 444 5.13 15.28 36.08
N THR A 445 3.97 15.88 36.35
CA THR A 445 3.61 16.33 37.70
C THR A 445 3.64 15.15 38.68
N PRO A 446 3.97 15.36 39.97
CA PRO A 446 3.95 14.28 40.95
C PRO A 446 2.58 13.59 41.05
N GLU A 447 1.50 14.34 40.85
CA GLU A 447 0.12 13.82 40.79
C GLU A 447 -0.07 12.83 39.62
N SER A 448 0.41 13.18 38.42
CA SER A 448 0.31 12.28 37.27
C SER A 448 1.17 11.02 37.43
N ARG A 449 2.32 11.09 38.12
CA ARG A 449 3.10 9.90 38.50
C ARG A 449 2.34 8.96 39.43
N MET A 450 1.65 9.49 40.42
CA MET A 450 0.89 8.68 41.37
C MET A 450 -0.26 7.93 40.68
N GLU A 451 -0.97 8.60 39.75
CA GLU A 451 -2.04 7.96 38.98
C GLU A 451 -1.51 6.90 38.00
N ILE A 452 -0.31 7.08 37.44
CA ILE A 452 0.38 6.05 36.65
C ILE A 452 0.65 4.81 37.48
N ASP A 453 1.20 4.99 38.68
CA ASP A 453 1.50 3.87 39.58
C ASP A 453 0.20 3.18 40.03
N ASN A 454 -0.88 3.93 40.25
CA ASN A 454 -2.21 3.37 40.52
C ASN A 454 -2.75 2.55 39.33
N MET A 455 -2.61 3.07 38.10
CA MET A 455 -3.00 2.36 36.88
C MET A 455 -2.16 1.10 36.67
N ASN A 456 -0.85 1.17 36.87
CA ASN A 456 0.05 0.01 36.78
C ASN A 456 -0.28 -1.06 37.83
N LYS A 457 -0.55 -0.67 39.08
CA LYS A 457 -1.03 -1.59 40.13
C LYS A 457 -2.35 -2.24 39.77
N HIS A 458 -3.29 -1.47 39.20
CA HIS A 458 -4.58 -1.98 38.76
C HIS A 458 -4.42 -3.02 37.64
N LEU A 459 -3.63 -2.70 36.62
CA LEU A 459 -3.30 -3.60 35.51
C LEU A 459 -2.57 -4.87 35.99
N ALA A 460 -1.54 -4.73 36.81
CA ALA A 460 -0.81 -5.86 37.37
C ALA A 460 -1.71 -6.76 38.23
N LYS A 461 -2.64 -6.19 39.00
CA LYS A 461 -3.63 -6.95 39.76
C LYS A 461 -4.57 -7.74 38.86
N TYR A 462 -5.04 -7.14 37.76
CA TYR A 462 -5.94 -7.81 36.83
C TYR A 462 -5.22 -8.94 36.09
N TYR A 463 -4.16 -8.62 35.35
CA TYR A 463 -3.43 -9.61 34.53
C TYR A 463 -2.65 -10.63 35.38
N GLY A 464 -2.23 -10.26 36.59
CA GLY A 464 -1.52 -11.13 37.52
C GLY A 464 -2.43 -11.92 38.48
N ALA A 465 -3.75 -11.88 38.30
CA ALA A 465 -4.69 -12.60 39.17
C ALA A 465 -4.48 -14.13 39.10
N GLU A 466 -4.59 -14.78 40.26
CA GLU A 466 -4.61 -16.25 40.40
C GLU A 466 -5.84 -16.85 39.73
N LEU A 467 -5.77 -18.11 39.30
CA LEU A 467 -6.78 -18.80 38.48
C LEU A 467 -8.22 -18.64 39.04
N GLY A 468 -8.39 -18.73 40.37
CA GLY A 468 -9.69 -18.59 41.04
C GLY A 468 -10.21 -17.16 41.20
N LYS A 469 -9.37 -16.13 40.99
CA LYS A 469 -9.73 -14.70 41.12
C LYS A 469 -9.73 -13.97 39.77
N ARG A 470 -9.42 -14.66 38.67
CA ARG A 470 -9.42 -14.07 37.32
C ARG A 470 -10.83 -13.70 36.88
N GLN A 471 -10.92 -12.52 36.28
CA GLN A 471 -12.12 -12.02 35.59
C GLN A 471 -12.02 -12.22 34.07
N TYR A 472 -11.13 -13.11 33.63
CA TYR A 472 -10.90 -13.43 32.24
C TYR A 472 -10.58 -14.92 32.06
N ASP A 473 -10.87 -15.42 30.87
CA ASP A 473 -10.69 -16.81 30.50
C ASP A 473 -9.62 -16.90 29.40
N VAL A 474 -8.65 -17.80 29.59
CA VAL A 474 -7.58 -18.05 28.60
C VAL A 474 -7.95 -19.31 27.82
N LEU A 475 -8.18 -19.15 26.52
CA LEU A 475 -8.65 -20.20 25.63
C LEU A 475 -7.70 -20.36 24.44
N TYR A 476 -7.75 -21.52 23.80
CA TYR A 476 -7.16 -21.69 22.47
C TYR A 476 -8.17 -21.24 21.41
N GLN A 477 -7.69 -20.55 20.37
CA GLN A 477 -8.56 -20.12 19.29
C GLN A 477 -8.98 -21.32 18.44
N PRO A 478 -10.30 -21.57 18.25
CA PRO A 478 -10.77 -22.61 17.34
C PRO A 478 -10.27 -22.35 15.91
N VAL A 479 -9.90 -23.41 15.18
CA VAL A 479 -9.38 -23.29 13.80
C VAL A 479 -10.33 -22.52 12.88
N ALA A 480 -11.65 -22.74 13.02
CA ALA A 480 -12.66 -22.00 12.26
C ALA A 480 -12.61 -20.49 12.51
N ASN A 481 -12.42 -20.07 13.77
CA ASN A 481 -12.29 -18.66 14.14
C ASN A 481 -10.93 -18.08 13.70
N LYS A 482 -9.88 -18.89 13.71
CA LYS A 482 -8.55 -18.50 13.22
C LYS A 482 -8.56 -18.23 11.70
N VAL A 483 -9.27 -19.05 10.93
CA VAL A 483 -9.41 -18.88 9.46
C VAL A 483 -10.36 -17.74 9.11
N SER A 484 -11.52 -17.65 9.77
CA SER A 484 -12.52 -16.61 9.50
C SER A 484 -12.17 -15.25 10.10
N GLY A 485 -11.34 -15.22 11.15
CA GLY A 485 -11.03 -14.02 11.93
C GLY A 485 -12.19 -13.55 12.82
N LEU A 486 -13.19 -14.41 13.07
CA LEU A 486 -14.34 -14.09 13.92
C LEU A 486 -13.94 -13.96 15.39
N PRO A 487 -14.36 -12.88 16.08
CA PRO A 487 -14.13 -12.73 17.52
C PRO A 487 -15.00 -13.70 18.34
N PRO A 488 -14.62 -14.02 19.59
CA PRO A 488 -15.48 -14.75 20.52
C PRO A 488 -16.71 -13.92 20.91
N LEU A 489 -17.77 -14.58 21.36
CA LEU A 489 -18.80 -13.91 22.16
C LEU A 489 -18.20 -13.56 23.53
N VAL A 490 -18.29 -12.28 23.89
CA VAL A 490 -17.79 -11.75 25.17
C VAL A 490 -18.96 -11.18 25.94
N ASP A 491 -19.37 -11.88 26.98
CA ASP A 491 -20.43 -11.45 27.89
C ASP A 491 -19.82 -10.67 29.08
N ASN A 492 -19.73 -11.31 30.25
CA ASN A 492 -19.30 -10.67 31.50
C ASN A 492 -17.79 -10.80 31.77
N ARG A 493 -17.16 -11.86 31.26
CA ARG A 493 -15.72 -12.15 31.44
C ARG A 493 -14.96 -11.86 30.16
N SER A 494 -13.76 -11.31 30.28
CA SER A 494 -12.89 -11.09 29.11
C SER A 494 -12.34 -12.41 28.60
N VAL A 495 -12.10 -12.53 27.30
CA VAL A 495 -11.59 -13.76 26.66
C VAL A 495 -10.24 -13.48 26.02
N PHE A 496 -9.23 -14.27 26.39
CA PHE A 496 -7.87 -14.17 25.87
C PHE A 496 -7.54 -15.42 25.06
N TYR A 497 -7.25 -15.25 23.77
CA TYR A 497 -6.77 -16.35 22.95
C TYR A 497 -5.24 -16.43 22.97
N SER A 498 -4.72 -17.59 23.34
CA SER A 498 -3.28 -17.87 23.18
C SER A 498 -2.92 -17.93 21.69
N GLU A 499 -1.91 -17.15 21.30
CA GLU A 499 -1.50 -16.96 19.92
C GLU A 499 0.04 -16.99 19.78
N ARG A 500 0.52 -17.24 18.56
CA ARG A 500 1.95 -17.21 18.26
C ARG A 500 2.50 -15.78 18.23
N ASP A 501 3.80 -15.63 18.43
CA ASP A 501 4.52 -14.33 18.39
C ASP A 501 4.19 -13.48 17.15
N HIS A 502 4.03 -14.12 15.99
CA HIS A 502 3.72 -13.42 14.74
C HIS A 502 2.34 -12.74 14.74
N SER A 503 1.37 -13.24 15.51
CA SER A 503 0.03 -12.66 15.60
C SER A 503 0.07 -11.26 16.21
N PHE A 504 1.04 -10.98 17.08
CA PHE A 504 1.27 -9.66 17.66
C PHE A 504 1.56 -8.58 16.60
N ARG A 505 2.07 -8.96 15.42
CA ARG A 505 2.26 -8.05 14.29
C ARG A 505 0.97 -7.33 13.89
N LYS A 506 -0.19 -7.95 14.10
CA LYS A 506 -1.50 -7.36 13.80
C LYS A 506 -1.79 -6.10 14.63
N SER A 507 -1.19 -5.96 15.81
CA SER A 507 -1.28 -4.73 16.63
C SER A 507 -0.34 -3.63 16.16
N LEU A 508 0.71 -3.98 15.41
CA LEU A 508 1.67 -3.04 14.87
C LEU A 508 1.24 -2.52 13.51
N PHE A 509 1.69 -1.32 13.18
CA PHE A 509 1.49 -0.75 11.84
C PHE A 509 2.10 -1.60 10.72
N THR A 510 3.14 -2.36 11.04
CA THR A 510 3.76 -3.43 10.25
C THR A 510 2.75 -4.42 9.63
N SER A 511 1.51 -4.48 10.12
CA SER A 511 0.40 -5.23 9.50
C SER A 511 -0.09 -4.65 8.15
N HIS A 512 0.12 -3.35 7.89
CA HIS A 512 -0.37 -2.64 6.69
C HIS A 512 0.72 -2.42 5.64
N GLN A 513 1.78 -3.23 5.66
CA GLN A 513 2.91 -3.07 4.75
C GLN A 513 2.54 -3.23 3.27
N VAL A 514 1.55 -4.07 2.94
CA VAL A 514 1.07 -4.26 1.56
C VAL A 514 0.44 -2.98 1.02
N MET A 515 -0.31 -2.28 1.86
CA MET A 515 -0.92 -1.00 1.53
C MET A 515 0.13 0.08 1.27
N MET A 516 1.15 0.14 2.12
CA MET A 516 2.29 1.05 1.95
C MET A 516 3.08 0.72 0.68
N ALA A 517 3.33 -0.56 0.42
CA ALA A 517 4.02 -1.00 -0.78
C ALA A 517 3.26 -0.61 -2.06
N LEU A 518 1.94 -0.81 -2.07
CA LEU A 518 1.09 -0.38 -3.18
C LEU A 518 1.17 1.14 -3.38
N PHE A 519 1.08 1.90 -2.28
CA PHE A 519 1.17 3.35 -2.33
C PHE A 519 2.51 3.81 -2.95
N ASP A 520 3.62 3.20 -2.54
CA ASP A 520 4.95 3.53 -3.06
C ASP A 520 5.06 3.23 -4.58
N ILE A 521 4.47 2.13 -5.08
CA ILE A 521 4.35 1.82 -6.52
C ILE A 521 3.56 2.90 -7.25
N ILE A 522 2.38 3.24 -6.73
CA ILE A 522 1.46 4.14 -7.41
C ILE A 522 2.06 5.54 -7.48
N ILE A 523 2.65 6.06 -6.40
CA ILE A 523 3.31 7.38 -6.42
C ILE A 523 4.48 7.40 -7.41
N PHE A 524 5.30 6.34 -7.43
CA PHE A 524 6.40 6.25 -8.38
C PHE A 524 5.89 6.31 -9.84
N THR A 525 4.93 5.44 -10.17
CA THR A 525 4.41 5.29 -11.54
C THR A 525 3.66 6.51 -12.04
N VAL A 526 2.88 7.18 -11.19
CA VAL A 526 2.13 8.39 -11.57
C VAL A 526 3.06 9.54 -11.91
N VAL A 527 4.09 9.74 -11.09
CA VAL A 527 5.08 10.79 -11.33
C VAL A 527 5.89 10.45 -12.58
N ASP A 528 6.27 9.19 -12.76
CA ASP A 528 7.03 8.76 -13.92
C ASP A 528 6.26 8.89 -15.23
N ILE A 529 4.97 8.55 -15.26
CA ILE A 529 4.10 8.73 -16.43
C ILE A 529 3.89 10.21 -16.76
N THR A 530 3.77 11.06 -15.74
CA THR A 530 3.49 12.49 -15.95
C THR A 530 4.73 13.26 -16.44
N ILE A 531 5.90 12.98 -15.86
CA ILE A 531 7.13 13.74 -16.08
C ILE A 531 8.03 13.07 -17.12
N HIS A 532 7.78 11.79 -17.41
CA HIS A 532 8.63 10.95 -18.22
C HIS A 532 10.06 10.79 -17.69
N SER A 533 10.24 10.77 -16.36
CA SER A 533 11.55 10.57 -15.72
C SER A 533 11.51 9.68 -14.47
N PRO A 534 12.15 8.49 -14.50
CA PRO A 534 12.08 7.56 -13.37
C PRO A 534 12.88 8.06 -12.17
N VAL A 535 13.87 8.93 -12.39
CA VAL A 535 14.65 9.56 -11.33
C VAL A 535 13.77 10.49 -10.50
N ILE A 536 12.97 11.32 -11.16
CA ILE A 536 12.06 12.24 -10.47
C ILE A 536 10.96 11.45 -9.77
N GLY A 537 10.43 10.40 -10.42
CA GLY A 537 9.51 9.45 -9.79
C GLY A 537 10.04 8.85 -8.50
N ALA A 538 11.30 8.41 -8.49
CA ALA A 538 11.94 7.85 -7.30
C ALA A 538 12.17 8.88 -6.19
N ILE A 539 12.61 10.09 -6.52
CA ILE A 539 12.80 11.17 -5.53
C ILE A 539 11.47 11.53 -4.88
N CYS A 540 10.40 11.71 -5.67
CA CYS A 540 9.06 12.01 -5.16
C CYS A 540 8.54 10.87 -4.26
N SER A 541 8.66 9.62 -4.71
CA SER A 541 8.25 8.44 -3.92
C SER A 541 9.03 8.35 -2.60
N PHE A 542 10.35 8.55 -2.62
CA PHE A 542 11.19 8.58 -1.42
C PHE A 542 10.79 9.69 -0.44
N CYS A 543 10.54 10.90 -0.94
CA CYS A 543 10.09 12.03 -0.11
C CYS A 543 8.73 11.74 0.54
N CYS A 544 7.77 11.20 -0.22
CA CYS A 544 6.47 10.80 0.31
C CYS A 544 6.60 9.73 1.39
N ASP A 545 7.39 8.68 1.13
CA ASP A 545 7.63 7.61 2.09
C ASP A 545 8.27 8.12 3.39
N TYR A 546 9.30 8.96 3.28
CA TYR A 546 9.98 9.57 4.42
C TYR A 546 9.03 10.46 5.26
N LEU A 547 8.18 11.25 4.60
CA LEU A 547 7.18 12.09 5.28
C LEU A 547 6.16 11.23 6.03
N ILE A 548 5.72 10.14 5.42
CA ILE A 548 4.81 9.20 6.07
C ILE A 548 5.52 8.58 7.28
N GLU A 549 6.69 7.97 7.12
CA GLU A 549 7.44 7.38 8.24
C GLU A 549 7.64 8.37 9.40
N LYS A 550 8.05 9.61 9.10
CA LYS A 550 8.24 10.65 10.11
C LYS A 550 6.94 11.03 10.83
N THR A 551 5.84 11.17 10.08
CA THR A 551 4.52 11.46 10.66
C THR A 551 4.08 10.32 11.57
N TRP A 552 4.24 9.08 11.12
CA TRP A 552 3.92 7.88 11.89
C TRP A 552 4.73 7.75 13.17
N LYS A 553 6.06 7.93 13.08
CA LYS A 553 6.93 7.92 14.26
C LYS A 553 6.53 9.01 15.25
N GLY A 554 6.20 10.21 14.75
CA GLY A 554 5.67 11.30 15.57
C GLY A 554 4.39 10.92 16.31
N ILE A 555 3.43 10.28 15.63
CA ILE A 555 2.17 9.82 16.22
C ILE A 555 2.41 8.73 17.26
N ALA A 556 3.28 7.75 16.97
CA ALA A 556 3.61 6.68 17.89
C ALA A 556 4.26 7.23 19.18
N ILE A 557 5.17 8.20 19.06
CA ILE A 557 5.78 8.90 20.20
C ILE A 557 4.72 9.66 21.00
N LEU A 558 3.82 10.39 20.32
CA LEU A 558 2.74 11.13 20.98
C LEU A 558 1.77 10.20 21.71
N ASN A 559 1.45 9.04 21.13
CA ASN A 559 0.62 8.02 21.77
C ASN A 559 1.32 7.43 23.00
N LEU A 560 2.59 7.03 22.90
CA LEU A 560 3.35 6.57 24.06
C LEU A 560 3.45 7.66 25.16
N ARG A 561 3.68 8.92 24.79
CA ARG A 561 3.72 10.03 25.74
C ARG A 561 2.38 10.23 26.45
N LYS A 562 1.27 10.29 25.71
CA LYS A 562 -0.05 10.58 26.28
C LYS A 562 -0.59 9.40 27.10
N LYS A 563 -0.26 8.17 26.71
CA LYS A 563 -0.95 6.97 27.18
C LYS A 563 -0.08 6.08 28.08
N ALA A 564 1.23 6.05 27.83
CA ALA A 564 2.22 5.40 28.70
C ALA A 564 2.98 6.39 29.60
N LEU A 565 2.87 7.70 29.35
CA LEU A 565 3.20 8.78 30.29
C LEU A 565 4.69 8.81 30.66
N TYR A 566 5.54 8.47 29.69
CA TYR A 566 7.00 8.57 29.76
C TYR A 566 7.50 9.93 29.23
N ASP A 567 8.55 10.46 29.87
CA ASP A 567 9.11 11.79 29.61
C ASP A 567 9.86 11.86 28.25
N ARG A 568 9.89 13.06 27.65
CA ARG A 568 10.53 13.38 26.36
C ARG A 568 12.05 13.20 26.38
N ARG A 569 12.69 13.32 27.55
CA ARG A 569 14.17 13.28 27.68
C ARG A 569 14.79 11.89 27.45
N LEU A 570 13.97 10.90 27.13
CA LEU A 570 14.32 9.49 27.14
C LEU A 570 14.21 8.83 25.75
N TYR A 571 13.88 9.59 24.69
CA TYR A 571 13.70 9.08 23.32
C TYR A 571 14.44 9.91 22.27
#